data_AF-A0A931DHB8-F1
#
_entry.id   AF-A0A931DHB8-F1
#
_cell.length_a   1.000
_cell.length_b   1.000
_cell.length_c   1.000
_cell.angle_alpha   90.00
_cell.angle_beta   90.00
_cell.angle_gamma   90.00
#
_symmetry.space_group_name_H-M   'P 1'
#
loop_
_entity.id
_entity.type
_entity.pdbx_description
1 polymer ?
#
loop_
_entity_poly.entity_id
_entity_poly.type
_entity_poly.pdbx_seq_one_letter_code
_entity_poly.pdbx_strand_id
1 'polypeptide(L)'
;MGPRSAVRPAARRPSARFRAAALAVLLGTALGGCGGEEEITMPPLTPEPGDERPGTVAAAAPTRAARVVLYKYLRGVAAGDAGACAHLAPAYERATFGGVGACRTGLARARSALRPQDLTALRGVTVPTATAGPEDGEVTVQFEELRWKTAPARPGGVLASSFTLRRSGGRWLVTA
;
A
#
# COMPACT_ATOMS: atom_id res chain seq x y z
N MET A 1 14.60 57.11 13.88
CA MET A 1 15.48 56.66 14.99
C MET A 1 14.95 55.32 15.48
N GLY A 2 15.59 54.17 15.39
CA GLY A 2 16.85 53.70 14.81
C GLY A 2 16.79 52.16 14.87
N PRO A 3 17.36 51.43 13.91
CA PRO A 3 17.08 50.01 13.70
C PRO A 3 17.97 49.12 14.58
N ARG A 4 17.47 47.95 14.99
CA ARG A 4 18.32 46.86 15.50
C ARG A 4 18.04 45.57 14.74
N SER A 5 18.71 45.48 13.59
CA SER A 5 19.04 44.25 12.90
C SER A 5 19.84 43.33 13.82
N ALA A 6 19.39 42.09 13.98
CA ALA A 6 20.21 41.01 14.53
C ALA A 6 20.53 40.04 13.40
N VAL A 7 21.70 40.25 12.78
CA VAL A 7 22.38 39.30 11.91
C VAL A 7 23.19 38.36 12.80
N ARG A 8 22.95 37.05 12.74
CA ARG A 8 23.93 36.03 13.18
C ARG A 8 23.83 34.73 12.36
N PRO A 9 24.94 33.99 12.24
CA PRO A 9 25.43 33.48 10.97
C PRO A 9 25.14 31.98 10.72
N ALA A 10 25.33 31.62 9.46
CA ALA A 10 25.35 30.26 8.93
C ALA A 10 26.42 29.38 9.58
N ALA A 11 26.04 28.15 9.94
CA ALA A 11 26.96 27.05 10.19
C ALA A 11 26.87 26.03 9.05
N ARG A 12 27.98 25.88 8.31
CA ARG A 12 28.18 24.90 7.23
C ARG A 12 28.70 23.57 7.79
N ARG A 13 28.09 22.46 7.31
CA ARG A 13 28.67 21.20 6.78
C ARG A 13 29.54 20.32 7.74
N PRO A 14 29.47 18.97 7.67
CA PRO A 14 30.04 18.24 6.53
C PRO A 14 29.23 17.07 5.97
N SER A 15 29.50 16.84 4.69
CA SER A 15 29.11 15.72 3.86
C SER A 15 29.83 14.44 4.27
N ALA A 16 29.10 13.34 4.48
CA ALA A 16 29.66 12.00 4.49
C ALA A 16 29.27 11.29 3.17
N ARG A 17 30.23 11.29 2.24
CA ARG A 17 30.22 10.43 1.05
C ARG A 17 30.76 9.07 1.50
N PHE A 18 29.93 8.03 1.52
CA PHE A 18 30.44 6.66 1.49
C PHE A 18 30.22 6.09 0.10
N ARG A 19 31.35 5.81 -0.56
CA ARG A 19 31.46 5.16 -1.87
C ARG A 19 31.47 3.64 -1.69
N ALA A 20 30.85 3.01 -2.67
CA ALA A 20 31.28 1.78 -3.36
C ALA A 20 31.35 0.46 -2.58
N ALA A 21 30.54 -0.50 -3.03
CA ALA A 21 31.06 -1.78 -3.50
C ALA A 21 30.09 -2.34 -4.56
N ALA A 22 30.55 -2.37 -5.81
CA ALA A 22 30.02 -3.21 -6.87
C ALA A 22 30.70 -4.58 -6.76
N LEU A 23 29.99 -5.68 -7.00
CA LEU A 23 30.53 -6.84 -7.72
C LEU A 23 29.46 -7.90 -8.05
N ALA A 24 29.52 -8.33 -9.32
CA ALA A 24 29.30 -9.68 -9.89
C ALA A 24 27.92 -10.37 -9.67
N VAL A 25 27.08 -10.55 -10.70
CA VAL A 25 27.18 -11.48 -11.86
C VAL A 25 27.03 -12.95 -11.47
N LEU A 26 25.99 -13.62 -12.02
CA LEU A 26 25.94 -15.00 -12.55
C LEU A 26 24.44 -15.38 -12.73
N LEU A 27 23.85 -15.22 -13.93
CA LEU A 27 23.68 -16.26 -14.96
C LEU A 27 23.19 -17.61 -14.44
N GLY A 28 21.98 -18.00 -14.87
CA GLY A 28 21.39 -19.31 -14.63
C GLY A 28 20.12 -19.51 -15.47
N THR A 29 20.27 -19.51 -16.79
CA THR A 29 19.29 -20.07 -17.75
C THR A 29 19.37 -21.59 -17.75
N ALA A 30 18.26 -22.27 -17.48
CA ALA A 30 18.10 -23.68 -17.85
C ALA A 30 16.68 -23.92 -18.38
N LEU A 31 16.64 -24.23 -19.68
CA LEU A 31 15.51 -24.74 -20.42
C LEU A 31 15.18 -26.16 -19.93
N GLY A 32 13.89 -26.44 -19.68
CA GLY A 32 13.34 -27.79 -19.63
C GLY A 32 12.11 -27.82 -20.52
N GLY A 33 12.24 -28.45 -21.70
CA GLY A 33 11.16 -28.73 -22.63
C GLY A 33 10.89 -30.23 -22.74
N CYS A 34 9.69 -30.54 -23.24
CA CYS A 34 9.13 -31.85 -23.67
C CYS A 34 8.93 -32.92 -22.60
N GLY A 35 7.85 -33.71 -22.60
CA GLY A 35 6.77 -33.88 -23.57
C GLY A 35 5.90 -35.04 -23.08
N GLY A 36 4.63 -35.08 -23.50
CA GLY A 36 3.69 -36.14 -23.14
C GLY A 36 2.39 -35.98 -23.89
N GLU A 37 2.36 -36.47 -25.12
CA GLU A 37 1.13 -36.82 -25.84
C GLU A 37 0.56 -38.10 -25.21
N GLU A 38 -0.67 -38.05 -24.72
CA GLU A 38 -1.49 -39.25 -24.54
C GLU A 38 -2.91 -38.92 -24.97
N GLU A 39 -3.25 -39.38 -26.17
CA GLU A 39 -4.58 -39.38 -26.76
C GLU A 39 -5.43 -40.43 -26.04
N ILE A 40 -6.33 -39.98 -25.16
CA ILE A 40 -7.32 -40.83 -24.51
C ILE A 40 -8.71 -40.34 -24.92
N THR A 41 -9.26 -41.04 -25.92
CA THR A 41 -10.66 -41.47 -26.05
C THR A 41 -11.72 -40.56 -25.40
N MET A 42 -12.44 -39.81 -26.24
CA MET A 42 -13.74 -39.24 -25.88
C MET A 42 -14.85 -40.29 -25.95
N PRO A 43 -15.80 -40.26 -25.00
CA PRO A 43 -17.21 -40.49 -25.30
C PRO A 43 -18.00 -39.16 -25.22
N PRO A 44 -18.88 -38.85 -26.19
CA PRO A 44 -19.66 -37.61 -26.19
C PRO A 44 -20.97 -37.79 -25.42
N LEU A 45 -21.20 -37.04 -24.34
CA LEU A 45 -22.53 -36.96 -23.72
C LEU A 45 -22.80 -35.56 -23.12
N THR A 46 -23.83 -34.91 -23.66
CA THR A 46 -24.69 -33.86 -23.10
C THR A 46 -24.07 -32.47 -22.76
N PRO A 47 -24.44 -31.41 -23.50
CA PRO A 47 -24.24 -30.04 -23.03
C PRO A 47 -25.26 -29.75 -21.91
N GLU A 48 -24.82 -29.73 -20.65
CA GLU A 48 -25.60 -29.11 -19.59
C GLU A 48 -25.58 -27.58 -19.78
N PRO A 49 -26.75 -26.92 -19.94
CA PRO A 49 -26.82 -25.46 -19.95
C PRO A 49 -26.89 -24.97 -18.51
N GLY A 50 -25.73 -24.74 -17.91
CA GLY A 50 -25.62 -24.22 -16.56
C GLY A 50 -24.21 -23.82 -16.15
N ASP A 51 -23.33 -23.55 -17.12
CA ASP A 51 -21.98 -23.05 -16.86
C ASP A 51 -22.06 -21.51 -16.69
N GLU A 52 -22.73 -21.07 -15.61
CA GLU A 52 -22.51 -19.72 -15.06
C GLU A 52 -21.10 -19.72 -14.47
N ARG A 53 -20.08 -19.67 -15.33
CA ARG A 53 -18.72 -19.35 -14.90
C ARG A 53 -18.77 -17.95 -14.33
N PRO A 54 -18.52 -17.73 -13.02
CA PRO A 54 -18.19 -16.39 -12.57
C PRO A 54 -16.94 -16.00 -13.33
N GLY A 55 -17.02 -14.89 -14.05
CA GLY A 55 -15.98 -14.41 -14.95
C GLY A 55 -14.58 -14.57 -14.35
N THR A 56 -13.71 -15.17 -15.16
CA THR A 56 -12.26 -15.00 -15.21
C THR A 56 -11.65 -14.31 -13.99
N VAL A 57 -10.93 -15.11 -13.20
CA VAL A 57 -10.10 -14.80 -12.02
C VAL A 57 -8.88 -13.91 -12.38
N ALA A 58 -9.09 -12.82 -13.12
CA ALA A 58 -8.09 -11.79 -13.40
C ALA A 58 -8.03 -10.72 -12.28
N ALA A 59 -9.00 -10.72 -11.36
CA ALA A 59 -9.07 -9.79 -10.23
C ALA A 59 -8.15 -10.15 -9.03
N ALA A 60 -7.53 -11.33 -9.00
CA ALA A 60 -6.79 -11.81 -7.82
C ALA A 60 -5.37 -11.22 -7.65
N ALA A 61 -4.65 -10.99 -8.76
CA ALA A 61 -3.31 -10.40 -8.72
C ALA A 61 -3.28 -8.88 -8.41
N PRO A 62 -4.11 -8.03 -9.06
CA PRO A 62 -4.10 -6.59 -8.79
C PRO A 62 -4.54 -6.27 -7.35
N THR A 63 -5.53 -7.00 -6.83
CA THR A 63 -6.01 -6.84 -5.44
C THR A 63 -4.93 -7.20 -4.42
N ARG A 64 -4.11 -8.24 -4.66
CA ARG A 64 -3.00 -8.59 -3.75
C ARG A 64 -2.01 -7.43 -3.58
N ALA A 65 -1.60 -6.79 -4.67
CA ALA A 65 -0.64 -5.68 -4.61
C ALA A 65 -1.22 -4.46 -3.87
N ALA A 66 -2.50 -4.14 -4.10
CA ALA A 66 -3.21 -3.09 -3.37
C ALA A 66 -3.25 -3.38 -1.86
N ARG A 67 -3.65 -4.60 -1.45
CA ARG A 67 -3.67 -5.02 -0.03
C ARG A 67 -2.31 -4.85 0.65
N VAL A 68 -1.23 -5.20 -0.05
CA VAL A 68 0.14 -5.06 0.49
C VAL A 68 0.50 -3.58 0.70
N VAL A 69 0.11 -2.70 -0.21
CA VAL A 69 0.34 -1.24 -0.05
C VAL A 69 -0.44 -0.69 1.14
N LEU A 70 -1.72 -1.04 1.28
CA LEU A 70 -2.51 -0.61 2.43
C LEU A 70 -1.92 -1.14 3.75
N TYR A 71 -1.55 -2.42 3.78
CA TYR A 71 -0.87 -3.02 4.94
C TYR A 71 0.40 -2.25 5.33
N LYS A 72 1.27 -1.94 4.37
CA LYS A 72 2.50 -1.19 4.62
C LYS A 72 2.23 0.21 5.13
N TYR A 73 1.25 0.91 4.55
CA TYR A 73 0.81 2.22 5.01
C TYR A 73 0.35 2.16 6.48
N LEU A 74 -0.60 1.30 6.81
CA LEU A 74 -1.17 1.19 8.17
C LEU A 74 -0.10 0.82 9.21
N ARG A 75 0.78 -0.13 8.90
CA ARG A 75 1.89 -0.53 9.78
C ARG A 75 2.93 0.58 9.94
N GLY A 76 3.20 1.34 8.87
CA GLY A 76 4.08 2.49 8.90
C GLY A 76 3.52 3.64 9.76
N VAL A 77 2.23 3.93 9.67
CA VAL A 77 1.54 4.86 10.59
C VAL A 77 1.67 4.40 12.04
N ALA A 78 1.52 3.10 12.30
CA ALA A 78 1.69 2.49 13.62
C ALA A 78 3.13 2.58 14.17
N ALA A 79 4.13 2.70 13.29
CA ALA A 79 5.53 2.87 13.63
C ALA A 79 5.97 4.34 13.68
N GLY A 80 5.18 5.26 13.12
CA GLY A 80 5.62 6.63 12.88
C GLY A 80 6.66 6.74 11.76
N ASP A 81 6.67 5.78 10.83
CA ASP A 81 7.61 5.74 9.71
C ASP A 81 7.15 6.67 8.58
N ALA A 82 7.93 7.71 8.31
CA ALA A 82 7.68 8.65 7.21
C ALA A 82 7.70 7.98 5.82
N GLY A 83 8.29 6.78 5.70
CA GLY A 83 8.19 5.94 4.51
C GLY A 83 6.77 5.55 4.14
N ALA A 84 5.85 5.50 5.12
CA ALA A 84 4.43 5.23 4.89
C ALA A 84 3.79 6.22 3.91
N CYS A 85 4.24 7.48 3.92
CA CYS A 85 3.73 8.53 3.04
C CYS A 85 3.98 8.24 1.56
N ALA A 86 4.95 7.39 1.20
CA ALA A 86 5.20 7.01 -0.19
C ALA A 86 4.08 6.19 -0.82
N HIS A 87 3.13 5.71 -0.02
CA HIS A 87 1.96 4.95 -0.43
C HIS A 87 0.72 5.83 -0.66
N LEU A 88 0.82 7.14 -0.46
CA LEU A 88 -0.32 8.05 -0.57
C LEU A 88 -0.31 8.77 -1.92
N ALA A 89 -1.50 8.93 -2.50
CA ALA A 89 -1.69 9.85 -3.60
C ALA A 89 -1.79 11.30 -3.07
N PRO A 90 -1.39 12.31 -3.87
CA PRO A 90 -1.50 13.72 -3.47
C PRO A 90 -2.90 14.15 -3.05
N ALA A 91 -3.95 13.55 -3.62
CA ALA A 91 -5.33 13.82 -3.26
C ALA A 91 -5.63 13.42 -1.80
N TYR A 92 -5.27 12.18 -1.42
CA TYR A 92 -5.44 11.69 -0.06
C TYR A 92 -4.58 12.46 0.94
N GLU A 93 -3.34 12.81 0.58
CA GLU A 93 -2.50 13.64 1.46
C GLU A 93 -3.14 15.00 1.76
N ARG A 94 -3.75 15.63 0.74
CA ARG A 94 -4.45 16.89 0.93
C ARG A 94 -5.66 16.74 1.86
N ALA A 95 -6.45 15.69 1.69
CA ALA A 95 -7.63 15.43 2.51
C ALA A 95 -7.27 15.13 3.97
N THR A 96 -6.25 14.31 4.19
CA THR A 96 -5.93 13.75 5.52
C THR A 96 -4.92 14.60 6.29
N PHE A 97 -3.96 15.21 5.60
CA PHE A 97 -2.86 15.96 6.20
C PHE A 97 -2.88 17.47 5.87
N GLY A 98 -3.86 17.93 5.09
CA GLY A 98 -4.06 19.35 4.78
C GLY A 98 -3.20 19.90 3.64
N GLY A 99 -2.41 19.08 2.95
CA GLY A 99 -1.63 19.52 1.80
C GLY A 99 -0.88 18.39 1.09
N VAL A 100 -0.43 18.64 -0.14
CA VAL A 100 0.43 17.71 -0.88
C VAL A 100 1.82 17.70 -0.24
N GLY A 101 2.37 16.51 0.01
CA GLY A 101 3.62 16.30 0.73
C GLY A 101 3.52 16.49 2.25
N ALA A 102 2.36 16.90 2.77
CA ALA A 102 2.17 17.21 4.19
C ALA A 102 2.18 15.97 5.08
N CYS A 103 2.09 14.75 4.52
CA CYS A 103 2.17 13.53 5.31
C CYS A 103 3.48 13.43 6.09
N ARG A 104 4.63 13.75 5.47
CA ARG A 104 5.94 13.57 6.13
C ARG A 104 6.11 14.43 7.38
N THR A 105 5.58 15.66 7.34
CA THR A 105 5.65 16.61 8.47
C THR A 105 4.47 16.43 9.43
N GLY A 106 3.32 15.99 8.93
CA GLY A 106 2.08 15.82 9.70
C GLY A 106 1.91 14.45 10.36
N LEU A 107 2.67 13.42 9.96
CA LEU A 107 2.48 12.05 10.43
C LEU A 107 2.62 11.91 11.95
N ALA A 108 3.59 12.60 12.57
CA ALA A 108 3.79 12.54 14.02
C ALA A 108 2.56 13.07 14.78
N ARG A 109 1.98 14.19 14.31
CA ARG A 109 0.77 14.80 14.89
C ARG A 109 -0.46 13.92 14.65
N ALA A 110 -0.60 13.39 13.44
CA ALA A 110 -1.71 12.50 13.11
C ALA A 110 -1.67 11.21 13.95
N ARG A 111 -0.46 10.68 14.14
CA ARG A 111 -0.20 9.54 15.01
C ARG A 111 -0.50 9.85 16.48
N SER A 112 -0.15 11.03 16.99
CA SER A 112 -0.42 11.39 18.39
C SER A 112 -1.91 11.56 18.69
N ALA A 113 -2.74 11.77 17.66
CA ALA A 113 -4.20 11.79 17.79
C ALA A 113 -4.80 10.37 17.92
N LEU A 114 -4.04 9.32 17.59
CA LEU A 114 -4.46 7.93 17.77
C LEU A 114 -4.26 7.50 19.23
N ARG A 115 -5.20 6.69 19.75
CA ARG A 115 -5.06 6.17 21.11
C ARG A 115 -3.98 5.08 21.15
N PRO A 116 -3.33 4.85 22.31
CA PRO A 116 -2.36 3.75 22.45
C PRO A 116 -2.92 2.38 22.04
N GLN A 117 -4.20 2.13 22.26
CA GLN A 117 -4.90 0.91 21.85
C GLN A 117 -4.99 0.81 20.32
N ASP A 118 -5.33 1.90 19.64
CA ASP A 118 -5.39 1.95 18.16
C ASP A 118 -4.00 1.70 17.57
N LEU A 119 -2.96 2.28 18.17
CA LEU A 119 -1.57 2.05 17.75
C LEU A 119 -1.14 0.59 17.93
N THR A 120 -1.61 -0.07 18.98
CA THR A 120 -1.36 -1.50 19.22
C THR A 120 -2.10 -2.36 18.21
N ALA A 121 -3.36 -2.03 17.92
CA ALA A 121 -4.17 -2.69 16.91
C ALA A 121 -3.55 -2.58 15.51
N LEU A 122 -3.13 -1.37 15.11
CA LEU A 122 -2.45 -1.14 13.84
C LEU A 122 -1.11 -1.90 13.73
N ARG A 123 -0.45 -2.21 14.85
CA ARG A 123 0.75 -3.06 14.82
C ARG A 123 0.44 -4.53 14.52
N GLY A 124 -0.80 -4.95 14.71
CA GLY A 124 -1.26 -6.31 14.43
C GLY A 124 -2.22 -6.41 13.26
N VAL A 125 -2.37 -5.35 12.46
CA VAL A 125 -3.36 -5.30 11.38
C VAL A 125 -2.92 -6.14 10.17
N THR A 126 -3.88 -6.81 9.54
CA THR A 126 -3.72 -7.43 8.22
C THR A 126 -4.88 -7.06 7.30
N VAL A 127 -4.64 -7.14 5.99
CA VAL A 127 -5.62 -6.79 4.96
C VAL A 127 -5.91 -8.06 4.14
N PRO A 128 -6.88 -8.89 4.55
CA PRO A 128 -7.12 -10.18 3.91
C PRO A 128 -7.89 -10.07 2.61
N THR A 129 -8.77 -9.09 2.49
CA THR A 129 -9.68 -8.93 1.36
C THR A 129 -9.56 -7.52 0.81
N ALA A 130 -9.96 -7.39 -0.45
CA ALA A 130 -10.19 -6.13 -1.10
C ALA A 130 -11.15 -6.39 -2.25
N THR A 131 -12.09 -5.47 -2.46
CA THR A 131 -13.09 -5.57 -3.52
C THR A 131 -12.73 -4.63 -4.66
N ALA A 132 -13.30 -4.86 -5.84
CA ALA A 132 -13.24 -3.85 -6.90
C ALA A 132 -13.84 -2.54 -6.38
N GLY A 133 -13.19 -1.42 -6.72
CA GLY A 133 -13.66 -0.08 -6.39
C GLY A 133 -14.74 0.42 -7.36
N PRO A 134 -15.23 1.65 -7.14
CA PRO A 134 -16.27 2.26 -7.97
C PRO A 134 -15.77 2.62 -9.38
N GLU A 135 -14.48 2.94 -9.53
CA GLU A 135 -13.88 3.21 -10.85
C GLU A 135 -13.03 2.03 -11.35
N ASP A 136 -12.90 1.93 -12.68
CA ASP A 136 -12.06 0.93 -13.32
C ASP A 136 -10.61 1.01 -12.83
N GLY A 137 -10.09 -0.13 -12.37
CA GLY A 137 -8.73 -0.24 -11.85
C GLY A 137 -8.55 0.27 -10.41
N GLU A 138 -9.64 0.61 -9.72
CA GLU A 138 -9.64 0.87 -8.29
C GLU A 138 -9.94 -0.39 -7.48
N VAL A 139 -9.42 -0.40 -6.26
CA VAL A 139 -9.63 -1.45 -5.27
C VAL A 139 -10.02 -0.78 -3.97
N THR A 140 -11.10 -1.24 -3.35
CA THR A 140 -11.56 -0.71 -2.06
C THR A 140 -11.38 -1.75 -0.97
N VAL A 141 -11.01 -1.28 0.22
CA VAL A 141 -10.94 -2.07 1.44
C VAL A 141 -11.74 -1.35 2.51
N GLN A 142 -12.77 -2.00 3.03
CA GLN A 142 -13.53 -1.45 4.14
C GLN A 142 -12.75 -1.58 5.45
N PHE A 143 -12.91 -0.63 6.36
CA PHE A 143 -12.25 -0.69 7.67
C PHE A 143 -12.65 -1.95 8.45
N GLU A 144 -13.90 -2.39 8.30
CA GLU A 144 -14.48 -3.58 8.91
C GLU A 144 -13.88 -4.88 8.34
N GLU A 145 -13.33 -4.84 7.13
CA GLU A 145 -12.63 -5.97 6.51
C GLU A 145 -11.19 -6.13 6.99
N LEU A 146 -10.64 -5.11 7.66
CA LEU A 146 -9.33 -5.21 8.30
C LEU A 146 -9.39 -6.25 9.41
N ARG A 147 -8.33 -7.06 9.49
CA ARG A 147 -8.19 -8.05 10.57
C ARG A 147 -7.20 -7.57 11.59
N TRP A 148 -7.53 -7.81 12.85
CA TRP A 148 -6.82 -7.28 13.99
C TRP A 148 -6.33 -8.44 14.84
N LYS A 149 -5.03 -8.42 15.21
CA LYS A 149 -4.49 -9.37 16.19
C LYS A 149 -5.01 -9.11 17.61
N THR A 150 -5.44 -7.88 17.89
CA THR A 150 -5.96 -7.40 19.17
C THR A 150 -7.32 -6.75 18.96
N ALA A 151 -7.86 -6.06 19.98
CA ALA A 151 -9.07 -5.25 19.81
C ALA A 151 -8.93 -4.30 18.59
N PRO A 152 -9.97 -4.17 17.75
CA PRO A 152 -9.94 -3.30 16.58
C PRO A 152 -9.63 -1.84 16.95
N ALA A 153 -8.93 -1.15 16.05
CA ALA A 153 -8.83 0.31 16.15
C ALA A 153 -10.21 0.95 15.89
N ARG A 154 -10.37 2.22 16.27
CA ARG A 154 -11.53 3.02 15.83
C ARG A 154 -11.19 3.80 14.57
N PRO A 155 -12.10 3.90 13.59
CA PRO A 155 -11.93 4.81 12.48
C PRO A 155 -11.92 6.26 12.97
N GLY A 156 -11.18 7.11 12.28
CA GLY A 156 -10.99 8.53 12.57
C GLY A 156 -9.58 9.03 12.21
N GLY A 157 -9.51 10.30 11.78
CA GLY A 157 -8.24 10.93 11.40
C GLY A 157 -7.60 10.23 10.21
N VAL A 158 -6.44 9.60 10.42
CA VAL A 158 -5.71 8.84 9.38
C VAL A 158 -6.29 7.46 9.09
N LEU A 159 -7.24 7.00 9.91
CA LEU A 159 -7.94 5.74 9.71
C LEU A 159 -9.31 6.03 9.09
N ALA A 160 -9.40 6.04 7.76
CA ALA A 160 -10.66 6.19 7.07
C ALA A 160 -11.59 4.98 7.32
N SER A 161 -12.90 5.17 7.14
CA SER A 161 -13.90 4.09 7.16
C SER A 161 -13.75 3.12 5.98
N SER A 162 -13.16 3.59 4.90
CA SER A 162 -12.89 2.85 3.68
C SER A 162 -11.58 3.37 3.09
N PHE A 163 -10.78 2.49 2.51
CA PHE A 163 -9.58 2.86 1.78
C PHE A 163 -9.74 2.50 0.31
N THR A 164 -9.65 3.49 -0.56
CA THR A 164 -9.60 3.27 -2.01
C THR A 164 -8.15 3.36 -2.46
N LEU A 165 -7.73 2.37 -3.24
CA LEU A 165 -6.42 2.30 -3.85
C LEU A 165 -6.56 2.28 -5.36
N ARG A 166 -5.69 3.04 -6.02
CA ARG A 166 -5.62 3.10 -7.48
C ARG A 166 -4.20 2.89 -7.97
N ARG A 167 -4.07 2.25 -9.13
CA ARG A 167 -2.78 2.14 -9.81
C ARG A 167 -2.49 3.43 -10.60
N SER A 168 -1.35 4.07 -10.31
CA SER A 168 -0.86 5.26 -11.02
C SER A 168 0.65 5.13 -11.24
N GLY A 169 1.13 5.38 -12.47
CA GLY A 169 2.57 5.28 -12.79
C GLY A 169 3.20 3.93 -12.43
N GLY A 170 2.45 2.83 -12.59
CA GLY A 170 2.91 1.47 -12.27
C GLY A 170 2.83 1.07 -10.80
N ARG A 171 2.50 1.98 -9.88
CA ARG A 171 2.40 1.74 -8.43
C ARG A 171 0.97 1.88 -7.91
N TRP A 172 0.66 1.17 -6.83
CA TRP A 172 -0.58 1.34 -6.09
C TRP A 172 -0.42 2.47 -5.06
N LEU A 173 -1.43 3.33 -4.96
CA LEU A 173 -1.48 4.45 -4.04
C LEU A 173 -2.86 4.52 -3.38
N VAL A 174 -2.91 4.92 -2.12
CA VAL A 174 -4.15 5.24 -1.40
C VAL A 174 -4.65 6.61 -1.90
N THR A 175 -5.87 6.65 -2.42
CA THR A 175 -6.49 7.82 -3.05
C THR A 175 -7.64 8.42 -2.25
N ALA A 176 -8.37 7.60 -1.49
CA ALA A 176 -9.48 8.00 -0.63
C ALA A 176 -9.54 7.13 0.62
#